data_AF-A0A2N6T0J7-F1
#
_entry.id   AF-A0A2N6T0J7-F1
#
_cell.length_a   1.000
_cell.length_b   1.000
_cell.length_c   1.000
_cell.angle_alpha   90.00
_cell.angle_beta   90.00
_cell.angle_gamma   90.00
#
_symmetry.space_group_name_H-M   'P 1'
#
loop_
_entity.id
_entity.type
_entity.pdbx_description
1 polymer ?
#
loop_
_entity_poly.entity_id
_entity_poly.type
_entity_poly.pdbx_seq_one_letter_code
_entity_poly.pdbx_strand_id
1 'polypeptide(L)'
;MTRTEAGPGRLADEDFQVRDVAPGQATKWYRCPGCDQEIPPGVAHVVAWPSDYGGRADDRRHWHRNCWGKRGDRGITRRWG
;
A
#
# COMPACT_ATOMS: atom_id res chain seq x y z
N MET A 1 -13.89 -0.90 -5.81
CA MET A 1 -13.49 -2.13 -6.53
C MET A 1 -12.03 -2.39 -6.23
N THR A 2 -11.62 -3.65 -6.10
CA THR A 2 -10.22 -4.04 -6.00
C THR A 2 -9.68 -4.21 -7.43
N ARG A 3 -8.44 -3.81 -7.68
CA ARG A 3 -7.75 -3.96 -8.97
C ARG A 3 -6.41 -4.66 -8.76
N THR A 4 -5.96 -5.40 -9.76
CA THR A 4 -4.62 -6.00 -9.77
C THR A 4 -3.61 -5.00 -10.36
N GLU A 5 -2.46 -4.87 -9.72
CA GLU A 5 -1.33 -4.04 -10.15
C GLU A 5 0.00 -4.72 -9.79
N ALA A 6 1.08 -4.44 -10.54
CA ALA A 6 2.42 -4.89 -10.19
C ALA A 6 2.84 -4.47 -8.77
N GLY A 7 3.66 -5.25 -8.09
CA GLY A 7 4.13 -4.97 -6.74
C GLY A 7 5.18 -3.84 -6.64
N PRO A 8 5.60 -3.51 -5.40
CA PRO A 8 6.60 -2.49 -5.14
C PRO A 8 8.05 -3.01 -5.25
N GLY A 9 8.97 -2.18 -5.76
CA GLY A 9 10.41 -2.44 -5.77
C GLY A 9 10.81 -3.83 -6.26
N ARG A 10 11.47 -4.62 -5.40
CA ARG A 10 11.92 -5.98 -5.70
C ARG A 10 10.79 -6.99 -5.98
N LEU A 11 9.55 -6.63 -5.66
CA LEU A 11 8.35 -7.44 -5.89
C LEU A 11 7.60 -6.95 -7.14
N ALA A 12 8.24 -6.21 -8.05
CA ALA A 12 7.61 -5.66 -9.24
C ALA A 12 7.05 -6.74 -10.19
N ASP A 13 7.61 -7.95 -10.15
CA ASP A 13 7.16 -9.10 -10.94
C ASP A 13 6.00 -9.87 -10.25
N GLU A 14 5.58 -9.46 -9.06
CA GLU A 14 4.46 -10.06 -8.34
C GLU A 14 3.18 -9.24 -8.52
N ASP A 15 2.04 -9.92 -8.59
CA ASP A 15 0.73 -9.28 -8.66
C ASP A 15 0.25 -8.87 -7.27
N PHE A 16 -0.21 -7.64 -7.15
CA PHE A 16 -0.81 -7.09 -5.93
C PHE A 16 -2.25 -6.70 -6.16
N GLN A 17 -3.11 -7.07 -5.21
CA GLN A 17 -4.45 -6.52 -5.11
C GLN A 17 -4.41 -5.16 -4.44
N VAL A 18 -5.04 -4.18 -5.06
CA VAL A 18 -5.06 -2.78 -4.62
C VAL A 18 -6.48 -2.29 -4.51
N ARG A 19 -6.79 -1.64 -3.39
CA ARG A 19 -8.09 -1.03 -3.15
C ARG A 19 -7.94 0.39 -2.64
N ASP A 20 -8.73 1.30 -3.21
CA ASP A 20 -8.86 2.66 -2.70
C ASP A 20 -9.59 2.69 -1.35
N VAL A 21 -9.09 3.52 -0.44
CA VAL A 21 -9.70 3.85 0.84
C VAL A 21 -10.14 5.31 0.77
N ALA A 22 -11.45 5.52 0.85
CA ALA A 22 -12.03 6.85 0.92
C ALA A 22 -11.74 7.52 2.28
N PRO A 23 -11.69 8.87 2.34
CA PRO A 23 -11.51 9.62 3.59
C PRO A 23 -12.35 9.12 4.77
N GLY A 24 -13.66 8.93 4.56
CA GLY A 24 -14.59 8.47 5.60
C GLY A 24 -14.40 7.02 6.06
N GLN A 25 -13.56 6.24 5.36
CA GLN A 25 -13.20 4.87 5.74
C GLN A 25 -11.79 4.81 6.38
N ALA A 26 -11.02 5.90 6.31
CA ALA A 26 -9.71 6.01 6.94
C ALA A 26 -9.88 6.45 8.40
N THR A 27 -10.17 5.51 9.30
CA THR A 27 -10.45 5.81 10.72
C THR A 27 -9.25 5.61 11.64
N LYS A 28 -8.13 5.12 11.11
CA LYS A 28 -6.92 4.77 11.87
C LYS A 28 -5.68 5.38 11.23
N TRP A 29 -4.66 5.55 12.05
CA TRP A 29 -3.30 5.89 11.61
C TRP A 29 -2.65 4.67 10.97
N TYR A 30 -1.98 4.88 9.85
CA TYR A 30 -1.17 3.87 9.19
C TYR A 30 0.19 4.43 8.82
N ARG A 31 1.20 3.58 8.64
CA ARG A 31 2.53 4.02 8.18
C ARG A 31 2.76 3.63 6.73
N CYS A 32 3.10 4.61 5.90
CA CYS A 32 3.33 4.43 4.48
C CYS A 32 4.72 3.84 4.21
N PRO A 33 4.84 2.71 3.50
CA PRO A 33 6.12 2.03 3.27
C PRO A 33 7.07 2.79 2.35
N GLY A 34 6.50 3.50 1.37
CA GLY A 34 7.25 4.20 0.34
C GLY A 34 7.81 5.56 0.77
N CYS A 35 7.40 6.10 1.92
CA CYS A 35 7.96 7.35 2.46
C CYS A 35 8.22 7.33 3.96
N ASP A 36 7.85 6.25 4.67
CA ASP A 36 7.95 6.10 6.13
C ASP A 36 7.22 7.18 6.94
N GLN A 37 6.28 7.90 6.31
CA GLN A 37 5.42 8.88 6.96
C GLN A 37 4.07 8.27 7.31
N GLU A 38 3.39 8.86 8.29
CA GLU A 38 2.05 8.45 8.69
C GLU A 38 0.99 8.91 7.69
N ILE A 39 -0.05 8.09 7.54
CA ILE A 39 -1.31 8.38 6.87
C ILE A 39 -2.33 8.61 7.99
N PRO A 40 -2.72 9.88 8.25
CA PRO A 40 -3.73 10.19 9.26
C PRO A 40 -5.12 9.66 8.92
N PRO A 41 -6.00 9.52 9.92
CA PRO A 41 -7.43 9.38 9.69
C PRO A 41 -7.98 10.51 8.80
N GLY A 42 -8.99 10.20 7.98
CA GLY A 42 -9.57 11.13 7.02
C GLY A 42 -8.78 11.31 5.73
N VAL A 43 -7.57 10.75 5.60
CA VAL A 43 -6.77 10.86 4.38
C VAL A 43 -7.08 9.72 3.40
N ALA A 44 -7.43 10.08 2.16
CA ALA A 44 -7.63 9.10 1.10
C ALA A 44 -6.31 8.43 0.72
N HIS A 45 -6.30 7.11 0.68
CA HIS A 45 -5.09 6.32 0.45
C HIS A 45 -5.43 5.00 -0.24
N VAL A 46 -4.43 4.16 -0.50
CA VAL A 46 -4.65 2.80 -1.03
C VAL A 46 -4.19 1.77 -0.02
N VAL A 47 -4.86 0.62 -0.01
CA VAL A 47 -4.40 -0.58 0.67
C VAL A 47 -4.02 -1.60 -0.40
N ALA A 48 -2.82 -2.15 -0.29
CA ALA A 48 -2.26 -3.12 -1.22
C ALA A 48 -1.78 -4.38 -0.48
N TRP A 49 -1.92 -5.55 -1.12
CA TRP A 49 -1.43 -6.83 -0.61
C TRP A 49 -1.12 -7.79 -1.78
N PRO A 50 -0.20 -8.77 -1.62
CA PRO A 50 0.13 -9.75 -2.65
C PRO A 50 -1.09 -10.59 -3.05
N SER A 51 -1.29 -10.89 -4.33
CA SER A 51 -2.45 -11.65 -4.82
C SER A 51 -2.41 -13.12 -4.44
N ASP A 52 -1.23 -13.74 -4.44
CA ASP A 52 -1.09 -15.20 -4.29
C ASP A 52 -1.13 -15.68 -2.84
N TYR A 53 -0.77 -14.82 -1.89
CA TYR A 53 -0.66 -15.20 -0.48
C TYR A 53 -1.18 -14.12 0.48
N GLY A 54 -1.60 -12.96 -0.04
CA GLY A 54 -2.10 -11.84 0.74
C GLY A 54 -3.63 -11.77 0.78
N GLY A 55 -4.15 -11.36 1.92
CA GLY A 55 -5.58 -11.16 2.13
C GLY A 55 -5.98 -11.14 3.60
N ARG A 56 -5.10 -11.65 4.47
CA ARG A 56 -5.22 -11.44 5.91
C ARG A 56 -4.93 -9.99 6.26
N ALA A 57 -5.44 -9.55 7.41
CA ALA A 57 -5.28 -8.16 7.84
C ALA A 57 -3.81 -7.73 7.91
N ASP A 58 -2.92 -8.65 8.24
CA ASP A 58 -1.51 -8.40 8.51
C ASP A 58 -0.66 -8.26 7.23
N ASP A 59 -1.14 -8.75 6.09
CA ASP A 59 -0.47 -8.61 4.79
C ASP A 59 -0.89 -7.31 4.07
N ARG A 60 -1.95 -6.67 4.56
CA ARG A 60 -2.50 -5.44 3.98
C ARG A 60 -1.71 -4.24 4.44
N ARG A 61 -1.32 -3.44 3.46
CA ARG A 61 -0.37 -2.36 3.66
C ARG A 61 -0.88 -1.09 3.05
N HIS A 62 -0.82 -0.03 3.84
CA HIS A 62 -1.48 1.23 3.52
C HIS A 62 -0.46 2.21 2.96
N TRP A 63 -0.74 2.74 1.78
CA TRP A 63 0.14 3.64 1.04
C TRP A 63 -0.59 4.93 0.71
N HIS A 64 0.10 6.06 0.80
CA HIS A 64 -0.35 7.26 0.08
C HIS A 64 -0.52 6.93 -1.41
N ARG A 65 -1.55 7.49 -2.05
CA ARG A 65 -1.82 7.28 -3.48
C ARG A 65 -0.59 7.57 -4.35
N ASN A 66 0.09 8.68 -4.10
CA ASN A 66 1.31 9.06 -4.82
C ASN A 66 2.49 8.10 -4.54
N CYS A 67 2.60 7.59 -3.31
CA CYS A 67 3.65 6.62 -2.97
C CYS A 67 3.42 5.29 -3.69
N TRP A 68 2.18 4.83 -3.79
CA TRP A 68 1.84 3.63 -4.57
C TRP A 68 2.07 3.83 -6.08
N GLY A 69 1.75 5.01 -6.62
CA GLY A 69 2.03 5.34 -8.02
C GLY A 69 3.51 5.36 -8.37
N LYS A 70 4.40 5.59 -7.39
CA LYS A 70 5.87 5.59 -7.56
C LYS A 70 6.55 4.41 -6.86
N ARG A 71 5.82 3.31 -6.65
CA ARG A 71 6.30 2.15 -5.88
C ARG A 71 7.46 1.38 -6.54
N GLY A 72 7.65 1.53 -7.85
CA GLY A 72 8.79 0.94 -8.57
C GLY A 72 10.08 1.71 -8.34
N ASP A 73 10.00 3.05 -8.27
CA ASP A 73 11.16 3.94 -8.15
C ASP A 73 11.58 4.22 -6.70
N ARG A 74 10.60 4.22 -5.79
CA ARG A 74 10.85 4.48 -4.37
C ARG A 74 11.18 3.19 -3.67
N GLY A 75 12.44 3.06 -3.25
CA GLY A 75 12.87 1.98 -2.35
C GLY A 75 11.91 1.91 -1.18
N ILE A 76 11.21 0.77 -1.06
CA ILE A 76 10.45 0.43 0.14
C ILE A 76 11.42 0.63 1.30
N THR A 77 11.06 1.46 2.28
CA THR A 77 11.99 1.76 3.36
C THR A 77 12.45 0.46 4.02
N ARG A 78 13.73 0.37 4.40
CA ARG A 78 14.39 -0.86 4.89
C ARG A 78 13.67 -1.56 6.07
N ARG A 79 12.70 -0.91 6.69
CA ARG A 79 11.84 -1.40 7.78
C ARG A 79 10.79 -2.41 7.33
N TRP A 80 10.71 -2.67 6.03
CA TRP A 80 9.79 -3.62 5.39
C TRP A 80 10.47 -4.89 4.88
N GLY A 81 11.81 -4.95 4.98
CA GLY A 81 12.61 -6.12 4.64
C GLY A 81 12.59 -7.16 5.74
#